data_AF-A0A925IEU0-F1
#
_entry.id   AF-A0A925IEU0-F1
#
_cell.length_a   1.000
_cell.length_b   1.000
_cell.length_c   1.000
_cell.angle_alpha   90.00
_cell.angle_beta   90.00
_cell.angle_gamma   90.00
#
_symmetry.space_group_name_H-M   'P 1'
#
loop_
_entity.id
_entity.type
_entity.pdbx_description
1 polymer ?
#
loop_
_entity_poly.entity_id
_entity_poly.type
_entity_poly.pdbx_seq_one_letter_code
_entity_poly.pdbx_strand_id
1 'polypeptide(L)' 'KRCVHVRMDKPDHIGGYTIPFDVPYGLRIRSDVPIIVQYSRMYATTHNISLMTTMAHPVE' A
#
# COMPACT_ATOMS: atom_id res chain seq x y z
N LYS A 1 18.65 -1.89 10.55
CA LYS A 1 17.22 -1.51 10.55
C LYS A 1 16.88 -0.92 9.19
N ARG A 2 15.79 -1.34 8.54
CA ARG A 2 15.37 -0.90 7.20
C ARG A 2 13.88 -0.57 7.23
N CYS A 3 13.46 0.36 6.38
CA CYS A 3 12.06 0.68 6.10
C CYS A 3 11.91 0.69 4.58
N VAL A 4 10.84 0.12 4.06
CA VAL A 4 10.60 -0.01 2.61
C VAL A 4 9.23 0.56 2.30
N HIS A 5 9.18 1.52 1.37
CA HIS A 5 7.93 2.10 0.89
C HIS A 5 7.58 1.45 -0.46
N VAL A 6 6.65 0.50 -0.41
CA VAL A 6 6.13 -0.18 -1.61
C VAL A 6 5.04 0.69 -2.24
N ARG A 7 5.16 1.00 -3.53
CA ARG A 7 4.21 1.86 -4.25
C ARG A 7 3.23 0.99 -5.03
N MET A 8 1.95 1.12 -4.74
CA MET A 8 0.87 0.35 -5.39
C MET A 8 0.68 0.74 -6.87
N ASP A 9 1.11 1.93 -7.27
CA ASP A 9 1.04 2.43 -8.65
C ASP A 9 2.25 2.02 -9.50
N LYS A 10 3.26 1.37 -8.90
CA LYS A 10 4.46 0.90 -9.59
C LYS A 10 4.44 -0.63 -9.69
N PRO A 11 4.15 -1.22 -10.86
CA PRO A 11 4.07 -2.67 -11.03
C PRO A 11 5.32 -3.41 -10.54
N ASP A 12 6.51 -2.86 -10.79
CA ASP A 12 7.80 -3.44 -10.35
C ASP A 12 7.89 -3.65 -8.83
N HIS A 13 7.17 -2.85 -8.04
CA HIS A 13 7.17 -2.96 -6.58
C HIS A 13 6.21 -4.07 -6.08
N ILE A 14 5.28 -4.52 -6.91
CA ILE A 14 4.21 -5.47 -6.56
C ILE A 14 4.20 -6.70 -7.47
N GLY A 15 5.38 -7.12 -7.94
CA GLY A 15 5.56 -8.36 -8.70
C GLY A 15 5.13 -8.28 -10.16
N GLY A 16 5.16 -7.08 -10.76
CA GLY A 16 4.80 -6.85 -12.15
C GLY A 16 3.30 -6.70 -12.41
N TYR A 17 2.46 -6.74 -11.37
CA TYR A 17 1.02 -6.57 -11.51
C TYR A 17 0.63 -5.11 -11.60
N THR A 18 -0.21 -4.75 -12.58
CA THR A 18 -0.78 -3.41 -12.68
C THR A 18 -2.15 -3.39 -12.04
N ILE A 19 -2.29 -2.64 -10.94
CA ILE A 19 -3.59 -2.45 -10.30
C ILE A 19 -4.46 -1.56 -11.20
N PRO A 20 -5.66 -2.02 -11.59
CA PRO A 20 -6.55 -1.20 -12.41
C PRO A 20 -7.03 0.02 -11.62
N PHE A 21 -7.11 1.16 -12.31
CA PHE A 21 -7.66 2.39 -11.75
C PHE A 21 -9.16 2.24 -11.46
N ASP A 22 -9.62 2.94 -10.44
CA ASP A 22 -11.04 3.00 -10.02
C ASP A 22 -11.69 1.65 -9.69
N VAL A 23 -10.88 0.62 -9.45
CA VAL A 23 -11.35 -0.67 -8.95
C VAL A 23 -10.99 -0.80 -7.47
N PRO A 24 -11.96 -1.06 -6.58
CA PRO A 24 -11.68 -1.30 -5.18
C PRO A 24 -10.88 -2.59 -5.00
N TYR A 25 -9.91 -2.58 -4.08
CA TYR A 25 -9.08 -3.74 -3.77
C TYR A 25 -8.77 -3.81 -2.27
N GLY A 26 -8.40 -5.02 -1.82
CA GLY A 26 -7.81 -5.27 -0.51
C GLY A 26 -6.34 -5.67 -0.64
N LEU A 27 -5.58 -5.50 0.44
CA LEU A 27 -4.17 -5.88 0.49
C LEU A 27 -3.94 -6.91 1.59
N ARG A 28 -3.35 -8.05 1.25
CA ARG A 28 -2.81 -9.02 2.20
C ARG A 28 -1.30 -9.10 2.01
N ILE A 29 -0.54 -8.88 3.08
CA ILE A 29 0.92 -9.00 3.08
C ILE A 29 1.29 -10.29 3.79
N ARG A 30 2.22 -11.04 3.21
CA ARG A 30 2.82 -12.24 3.80
C ARG A 30 4.32 -12.00 3.93
N SER A 31 4.88 -12.34 5.08
CA SER A 31 6.31 -12.31 5.31
C SER A 31 6.71 -13.55 6.10
N ASP A 32 7.88 -14.07 5.79
CA ASP A 32 8.60 -15.12 6.50
C ASP A 32 9.16 -14.66 7.85
N VAL A 33 9.19 -13.35 8.11
CA VAL A 33 9.65 -12.75 9.37
C VAL A 33 8.64 -11.74 9.91
N PRO A 34 8.63 -11.46 11.22
CA PRO A 34 7.77 -10.43 11.78
C PRO A 34 8.09 -9.04 11.20
N ILE A 35 7.06 -8.35 10.71
CA ILE A 35 7.15 -7.00 10.15
C ILE A 35 6.04 -6.09 10.71
N ILE A 36 6.28 -4.79 10.64
CA ILE A 36 5.28 -3.75 10.94
C ILE A 36 4.81 -3.17 9.61
N VAL A 37 3.50 -3.08 9.43
CA VAL A 37 2.88 -2.62 8.19
C VAL A 37 1.96 -1.43 8.48
N GLN A 38 2.12 -0.39 7.69
CA GLN A 38 1.23 0.75 7.59
C GLN A 38 0.83 0.93 6.13
N TYR A 39 -0.44 1.24 5.88
CA TYR A 39 -0.93 1.53 4.54
C TYR A 39 -1.37 3.00 4.45
N SER A 40 -0.87 3.71 3.45
CA SER A 40 -1.19 5.12 3.22
C SER A 40 -1.63 5.33 1.78
N ARG A 41 -2.71 6.11 1.59
CA ARG A 41 -3.21 6.53 0.29
C ARG A 41 -3.19 8.04 0.22
N MET A 42 -2.50 8.57 -0.78
CA MET A 42 -2.54 9.98 -1.13
C MET A 42 -3.57 10.17 -2.23
N TYR A 43 -4.54 11.04 -1.99
CA TYR A 43 -5.42 11.57 -3.01
C TYR A 43 -4.98 12.99 -3.32
N ALA A 44 -4.29 13.17 -4.45
CA ALA A 44 -3.70 14.44 -4.86
C ALA A 44 -4.46 14.96 -6.09
N THR A 45 -5.61 15.58 -5.86
CA THR A 45 -6.27 16.41 -6.89
C THR A 45 -5.89 17.87 -6.69
N THR A 46 -6.00 18.69 -7.75
CA THR A 46 -5.60 20.11 -7.73
C THR A 46 -6.31 20.95 -6.67
N HIS A 47 -7.51 20.54 -6.23
CA HIS A 47 -8.36 21.32 -5.33
C HIS A 47 -8.50 20.68 -3.94
N ASN A 48 -8.47 19.33 -3.85
CA ASN A 48 -8.64 18.60 -2.60
C ASN A 48 -7.51 17.58 -2.44
N ILE A 49 -6.51 17.96 -1.65
CA ILE A 49 -5.41 17.06 -1.25
C ILE A 49 -5.80 16.40 0.06
N SER A 50 -5.70 15.08 0.12
CA SER A 50 -5.94 14.33 1.35
C SER A 50 -4.98 13.16 1.48
N LEU A 51 -4.52 12.93 2.70
CA LEU A 51 -3.70 11.79 3.07
C LEU A 51 -4.47 10.95 4.08
N MET A 52 -4.66 9.68 3.76
CA MET A 52 -5.34 8.71 4.61
C MET A 52 -4.36 7.59 4.96
N THR A 53 -4.34 7.16 6.21
CA THR A 53 -3.45 6.08 6.65
C THR A 53 -4.09 5.23 7.73
N THR A 54 -3.67 3.97 7.82
CA THR A 54 -4.04 3.08 8.92
C THR A 54 -2.93 2.04 9.17
N MET A 55 -2.87 1.55 10.40
CA MET A 55 -2.06 0.37 10.73
C MET A 55 -2.75 -0.88 10.19
N ALA A 56 -1.97 -1.83 9.69
CA ALA A 56 -2.54 -3.09 9.22
C ALA A 56 -3.13 -3.89 10.38
N HIS A 57 -4.23 -4.61 10.11
CA HIS A 57 -4.74 -5.60 11.04
C HIS A 57 -3.84 -6.85 10.99
N PRO A 58 -3.25 -7.28 12.11
CA PRO A 58 -2.42 -8.48 12.14
C PRO A 58 -3.28 -9.73 11.91
N VAL A 59 -2.80 -10.61 11.04
CA VAL A 59 -3.40 -11.92 10.74
C VAL A 59 -2.29 -12.96 10.83
N GLU A 60 -2.64 -14.18 11.28
CA GLU A 60 -1.70 -15.31 11.48
C GLU A 60 -0.83 -15.63 10.26
#